data_AF-A0A944T7M8-F1
#
_entry.id   AF-A0A944T7M8-F1
#
_cell.length_a   1.000
_cell.length_b   1.000
_cell.length_c   1.000
_cell.angle_alpha   90.00
_cell.angle_beta   90.00
_cell.angle_gamma   90.00
#
_symmetry.space_group_name_H-M   'P 1'
#
loop_
_entity.id
_entity.type
_entity.pdbx_description
1 polymer ?
#
loop_
_entity_poly.entity_id
_entity_poly.type
_entity_poly.pdbx_seq_one_letter_code
_entity_poly.pdbx_strand_id
1 'polypeptide(L)' 'MKNTDIDNIIQLENLIQSYGHEFQSIGKEIKVYLLNDAEIHIIVNKTIEIYTHNIEDFDYKYSLESFLDAVSILKLMLTS' A
#
# COMPACT_ATOMS: atom_id res chain seq x y z
N MET A 1 -8.52 23.65 0.54
CA MET A 1 -8.01 22.60 -0.37
C MET A 1 -8.09 21.28 0.36
N LYS A 2 -8.79 20.27 -0.20
CA LYS A 2 -8.69 18.91 0.33
C LYS A 2 -7.25 18.44 0.16
N ASN A 3 -6.66 17.89 1.20
CA ASN A 3 -5.35 17.28 1.10
C ASN A 3 -5.54 15.86 0.57
N THR A 4 -5.58 15.72 -0.76
CA THR A 4 -5.83 14.45 -1.45
C THR A 4 -4.88 13.33 -0.99
N ASP A 5 -3.64 13.69 -0.64
CA ASP A 5 -2.67 12.73 -0.13
C ASP A 5 -3.12 12.12 1.20
N ILE A 6 -3.64 12.94 2.12
CA ILE A 6 -4.15 12.47 3.42
C ILE A 6 -5.40 11.59 3.22
N ASP A 7 -6.32 11.99 2.34
CA ASP A 7 -7.52 11.20 2.03
C ASP A 7 -7.14 9.83 1.42
N ASN A 8 -6.09 9.77 0.59
CA ASN A 8 -5.59 8.53 0.01
C ASN A 8 -4.92 7.63 1.05
N ILE A 9 -4.11 8.20 1.95
CA ILE A 9 -3.45 7.46 3.03
C ILE A 9 -4.50 6.80 3.93
N ILE A 10 -5.49 7.56 4.41
CA ILE A 10 -6.56 7.04 5.29
C ILE A 10 -7.33 5.91 4.60
N GLN A 11 -7.60 6.03 3.30
CA GLN A 11 -8.28 4.97 2.56
C GLN A 11 -7.44 3.69 2.42
N LEU A 12 -6.13 3.82 2.20
CA LEU A 12 -5.21 2.67 2.15
C LEU A 12 -5.09 2.01 3.53
N GLU A 13 -4.96 2.79 4.61
CA GLU A 13 -4.93 2.29 5.99
C GLU A 13 -6.19 1.49 6.32
N ASN A 14 -7.37 2.05 6.02
CA ASN A 14 -8.66 1.36 6.22
C ASN A 14 -8.75 0.08 5.39
N LEU A 15 -8.25 0.09 4.15
CA LEU A 15 -8.20 -1.10 3.31
C LEU A 15 -7.32 -2.17 3.96
N ILE A 16 -6.06 -1.86 4.30
CA ILE A 16 -5.11 -2.78 4.91
C ILE A 16 -5.69 -3.37 6.21
N GLN A 17 -6.25 -2.52 7.06
CA GLN A 17 -6.91 -2.95 8.31
C GLN A 17 -8.10 -3.88 8.05
N SER A 18 -8.89 -3.63 7.00
CA SER A 18 -10.04 -4.48 6.66
C SER A 18 -9.65 -5.89 6.21
N TYR A 19 -8.42 -6.08 5.72
CA TYR A 19 -7.83 -7.39 5.42
C TYR A 19 -7.14 -8.03 6.65
N GLY A 20 -7.10 -7.35 7.79
CA GLY A 20 -6.55 -7.88 9.03
C GLY A 20 -5.02 -7.83 9.15
N HIS A 21 -4.35 -7.09 8.27
CA HIS A 21 -2.89 -6.94 8.30
C HIS A 21 -2.45 -5.82 9.24
N GLU A 22 -1.34 -6.04 9.95
CA GLU A 22 -0.69 -5.01 10.75
C GLU A 22 0.07 -4.04 9.85
N PHE A 23 0.06 -2.75 10.20
CA PHE A 23 0.80 -1.74 9.47
C PHE A 23 1.31 -0.62 10.37
N GLN A 24 2.33 0.08 9.89
CA GLN A 24 2.84 1.31 10.46
C GLN A 24 2.73 2.42 9.42
N SER A 25 2.19 3.58 9.83
CA SER A 25 2.06 4.76 8.97
C SER A 25 2.83 5.93 9.55
N ILE A 26 3.70 6.55 8.75
CA ILE A 26 4.50 7.73 9.12
C ILE A 26 4.50 8.71 7.96
N GLY A 27 3.84 9.86 8.13
CA GLY A 27 3.82 10.91 7.13
C GLY A 27 3.09 10.48 5.85
N LYS A 28 3.85 10.19 4.80
CA LYS A 28 3.33 9.76 3.48
C LYS A 28 3.59 8.27 3.21
N GLU A 29 4.10 7.55 4.20
CA GLU A 29 4.57 6.18 4.04
C GLU A 29 3.74 5.23 4.88
N ILE A 30 3.39 4.08 4.29
CA ILE A 30 2.70 2.99 4.97
C ILE A 30 3.53 1.72 4.76
N LYS A 31 3.90 1.06 5.85
CA LYS A 31 4.56 -0.24 5.83
C LYS A 31 3.60 -1.30 6.34
N VAL A 32 3.30 -2.31 5.52
CA VAL A 32 2.42 -3.43 5.84
C VAL A 32 3.27 -4.66 6.11
N TYR A 33 2.98 -5.34 7.20
CA TYR A 33 3.65 -6.57 7.59
C TYR A 33 2.77 -7.76 7.20
N LEU A 34 3.30 -8.63 6.35
CA LEU A 34 2.64 -9.86 5.93
C LEU A 34 3.25 -11.06 6.70
N LEU A 35 2.72 -12.26 6.44
CA LEU A 35 3.29 -13.50 6.96
C LEU A 35 4.67 -13.77 6.32
N ASN A 36 5.52 -14.55 7.00
CA ASN A 36 6.83 -15.01 6.52
C ASN A 36 7.84 -13.89 6.21
N ASP A 37 7.87 -12.84 7.04
CA ASP A 37 8.79 -11.70 6.90
C ASP A 37 8.64 -10.94 5.56
N ALA A 38 7.50 -11.10 4.89
CA ALA A 38 7.16 -10.34 3.70
C ALA A 38 6.59 -8.96 4.07
N GLU A 39 6.88 -7.96 3.25
CA GLU A 39 6.50 -6.58 3.52
C GLU A 39 6.02 -5.88 2.25
N ILE A 40 5.08 -4.94 2.43
CA ILE A 40 4.67 -3.97 1.41
C ILE A 40 4.98 -2.58 1.94
N HIS A 41 5.75 -1.79 1.19
CA HIS A 41 6.00 -0.38 1.52
C HIS A 41 5.34 0.52 0.48
N ILE A 42 4.48 1.41 0.94
CA ILE A 42 3.67 2.28 0.10
C ILE A 42 4.06 3.74 0.38
N ILE A 43 4.29 4.53 -0.67
CA ILE A 43 4.58 5.96 -0.57
C ILE A 43 3.51 6.73 -1.35
N VAL A 44 2.76 7.61 -0.67
CA VAL A 44 1.66 8.39 -1.25
C VAL A 44 2.13 9.82 -1.53
N ASN A 45 2.35 10.14 -2.80
CA ASN A 45 2.72 11.47 -3.26
C ASN A 45 1.95 11.83 -4.54
N LYS A 46 2.55 12.57 -5.48
CA LYS A 46 1.98 12.78 -6.83
C LYS A 46 1.63 11.46 -7.53
N THR A 47 2.40 10.42 -7.25
CA THR A 47 2.10 9.02 -7.59
C THR A 47 2.08 8.20 -6.31
N ILE A 48 1.44 7.03 -6.38
CA ILE A 48 1.48 6.01 -5.33
C ILE A 48 2.53 4.99 -5.75
N GLU A 49 3.61 4.91 -4.98
CA GLU A 49 4.63 3.90 -5.16
C GLU A 49 4.35 2.73 -4.22
N ILE A 50 4.44 1.49 -4.71
CA ILE A 50 4.30 0.26 -3.91
C ILE A 50 5.56 -0.58 -4.14
N TYR A 51 6.27 -0.88 -3.07
CA TYR A 51 7.46 -1.72 -3.07
C TYR A 51 7.14 -3.02 -2.34
N THR A 52 7.57 -4.15 -2.90
CA THR A 52 7.36 -5.47 -2.32
C THR A 52 8.68 -6.05 -1.83
N HIS A 53 8.63 -6.76 -0.71
CA HIS A 53 9.76 -7.50 -0.16
C HIS A 53 9.31 -8.93 0.17
N ASN A 54 9.99 -9.93 -0.38
CA ASN A 54 9.70 -11.36 -0.20
C ASN A 54 8.24 -11.77 -0.55
N ILE A 55 7.63 -11.12 -1.53
CA ILE A 55 6.33 -11.52 -2.09
C ILE A 55 6.59 -12.18 -3.45
N GLU A 56 6.35 -13.49 -3.54
CA GLU A 56 6.48 -14.24 -4.80
C GLU A 56 5.41 -13.79 -5.81
N ASP A 57 5.68 -13.94 -7.10
CA ASP A 57 4.76 -13.61 -8.20
C ASP A 57 4.34 -12.13 -8.38
N PHE A 58 4.91 -11.20 -7.61
CA PHE A 58 4.70 -9.76 -7.77
C PHE A 58 5.98 -9.01 -8.19
N ASP A 59 5.80 -7.89 -8.89
CA ASP A 59 6.91 -7.00 -9.20
C ASP A 59 7.45 -6.36 -7.92
N TYR A 60 8.77 -6.11 -7.91
CA TYR A 60 9.45 -5.44 -6.80
C TYR A 60 8.96 -4.00 -6.56
N LYS A 61 8.38 -3.37 -7.59
CA LYS A 61 7.94 -1.98 -7.57
C LYS A 61 6.79 -1.70 -8.55
N TYR A 62 5.81 -0.95 -8.07
CA TYR A 62 4.78 -0.28 -8.87
C TYR A 62 4.85 1.24 -8.66
N SER A 63 4.57 2.02 -9.69
CA SER A 63 4.41 3.47 -9.63
C SER A 63 3.15 3.87 -10.37
N LEU A 64 2.13 4.31 -9.63
CA LEU A 64 0.76 4.42 -10.11
C LEU A 64 0.25 5.85 -9.93
N GLU A 65 -0.28 6.43 -11.01
CA GLU A 65 -0.92 7.77 -10.95
C GLU A 65 -2.37 7.68 -10.45
N SER A 66 -3.00 6.51 -10.64
CA SER A 66 -4.39 6.24 -10.26
C SER A 66 -4.45 5.59 -8.87
N PHE A 67 -5.23 6.20 -7.98
CA PHE A 67 -5.56 5.61 -6.69
C PHE A 67 -6.27 4.25 -6.81
N LEU A 68 -7.17 4.12 -7.79
CA LEU A 68 -7.92 2.87 -8.00
C LEU A 68 -7.02 1.73 -8.48
N ASP A 69 -6.01 2.05 -9.28
CA ASP A 69 -5.05 1.05 -9.77
C ASP A 69 -4.18 0.58 -8.60
N ALA A 70 -3.74 1.51 -7.75
CA ALA A 70 -3.00 1.19 -6.52
C ALA A 70 -3.81 0.31 -5.57
N VAL A 71 -5.10 0.62 -5.36
CA VAL A 71 -6.00 -0.23 -4.57
C VAL A 71 -6.15 -1.62 -5.19
N SER A 72 -6.22 -1.72 -6.52
CA SER A 72 -6.39 -3.00 -7.21
C SER A 72 -5.15 -3.89 -7.06
N ILE A 73 -3.96 -3.33 -7.25
CA ILE A 73 -2.69 -4.04 -7.03
C ILE A 73 -2.53 -4.45 -5.56
N LEU A 74 -2.78 -3.52 -4.64
CA LEU A 74 -2.65 -3.78 -3.21
C LEU A 74 -3.62 -4.89 -2.75
N LYS A 75 -4.85 -4.92 -3.25
CA LYS A 75 -5.80 -6.00 -2.94
C LYS A 75 -5.28 -7.38 -3.33
N LEU A 76 -4.65 -7.52 -4.50
CA LEU A 76 -4.08 -8.80 -4.94
C LEU A 76 -3.02 -9.28 -3.94
N MET A 77 -2.14 -8.39 -3.51
CA MET A 77 -1.08 -8.69 -2.54
C MET A 77 -1.63 -9.03 -1.16
N LEU A 78 -2.64 -8.32 -0.66
CA LEU A 78 -3.21 -8.53 0.67
C LEU A 78 -4.05 -9.82 0.79
N THR A 79 -4.44 -10.43 -0.34
CA THR A 79 -5.17 -11.71 -0.39
C THR A 79 -4.29 -12.92 -0.66
N SER A 80 -3.03 -12.71 -1.01
CA SER A 80 -2.06 -13.77 -1.32
C SER A 80 -1.56 -14.42 -0.02
#